data_AF-V9LKA0-F1
#
_entry.id   AF-V9LKA0-F1
#
_cell.length_a   1.000
_cell.length_b   1.000
_cell.length_c   1.000
_cell.angle_alpha   90.00
_cell.angle_beta   90.00
_cell.angle_gamma   90.00
#
_symmetry.space_group_name_H-M   'P 1'
#
loop_
_entity.id
_entity.type
_entity.pdbx_description
1 polymer ?
#
loop_
_entity_poly.entity_id
_entity_poly.type
_entity_poly.pdbx_seq_one_letter_code
_entity_poly.pdbx_strand_id
1 'polypeptide(L)'
;MSSAFTLVLCVCLVAASRSQAPPLSLSSTGLLGKSIIFPATNQVDHVRLLPKSSPALTAFTLCLRASTQVYRTISLFSYAVAADSNELLVFMNPATGSLSLYIGSSTVTLKMPPLTAVLTHICAT
;
A
#
# COMPACT_ATOMS: atom_id res chain seq x y z
N MET A 1 -25.66 -9.79 9.00
CA MET A 1 -24.87 -8.97 9.95
C MET A 1 -23.65 -8.47 9.20
N SER A 2 -23.58 -7.15 9.00
CA SER A 2 -22.68 -6.48 8.06
C SER A 2 -21.26 -6.45 8.63
N SER A 3 -20.35 -7.27 8.09
CA SER A 3 -18.93 -7.26 8.47
C SER A 3 -18.20 -6.26 7.58
N ALA A 4 -17.86 -5.10 8.15
CA ALA A 4 -17.13 -4.05 7.45
C ALA A 4 -15.64 -4.45 7.33
N PHE A 5 -15.29 -4.99 6.18
CA PHE A 5 -13.90 -5.31 5.87
C PHE A 5 -13.10 -4.04 5.65
N THR A 6 -12.04 -3.91 6.43
CA THR A 6 -11.19 -2.75 6.49
C THR A 6 -9.95 -3.05 5.66
N LEU A 7 -9.99 -2.74 4.37
CA LEU A 7 -8.76 -2.64 3.59
C LEU A 7 -8.04 -1.40 4.14
N VAL A 8 -6.89 -1.61 4.78
CA VAL A 8 -5.99 -0.56 5.24
C VAL A 8 -4.81 -0.62 4.30
N LEU A 9 -4.70 0.32 3.38
CA LEU A 9 -3.43 0.58 2.74
C LEU A 9 -2.55 1.27 3.80
N CYS A 10 -1.93 0.44 4.64
CA CYS A 10 -1.10 0.87 5.75
C CYS A 10 0.31 1.13 5.21
N VAL A 11 0.63 2.39 4.95
CA VAL A 11 2.01 2.84 5.13
C VAL A 11 2.09 3.22 6.62
N CYS A 12 2.81 2.42 7.41
CA CYS A 12 2.75 2.41 8.89
C CYS A 12 2.82 3.82 9.53
N LEU A 13 1.70 4.34 10.08
CA LEU A 13 1.22 4.48 11.50
C LEU A 13 1.32 5.79 12.40
N VAL A 14 0.16 6.34 12.83
CA VAL A 14 -0.19 6.95 14.18
C VAL A 14 -0.08 8.47 14.50
N ALA A 15 -1.26 9.10 14.67
CA ALA A 15 -1.61 10.50 14.95
C ALA A 15 -1.20 11.18 16.29
N ALA A 16 -1.21 12.53 16.32
CA ALA A 16 -1.96 13.35 17.30
C ALA A 16 -1.94 14.88 16.98
N SER A 17 -2.99 15.39 16.35
CA SER A 17 -3.75 16.56 16.84
C SER A 17 -5.06 16.65 16.04
N ARG A 18 -6.14 17.04 16.72
CA ARG A 18 -7.54 16.90 16.27
C ARG A 18 -7.75 17.46 14.86
N SER A 19 -7.85 16.58 13.87
CA SER A 19 -8.68 16.81 12.70
C SER A 19 -9.23 15.47 12.24
N GLN A 20 -10.55 15.33 12.30
CA GLN A 20 -11.24 14.30 11.53
C GLN A 20 -10.91 14.58 10.07
N ALA A 21 -9.94 13.88 9.50
CA ALA A 21 -9.80 13.82 8.06
C ALA A 21 -11.07 13.11 7.54
N PRO A 22 -11.88 13.77 6.71
CA PRO A 22 -13.08 13.14 6.18
C PRO A 22 -12.67 11.89 5.39
N PRO A 23 -13.49 10.82 5.37
CA PRO A 23 -13.28 9.73 4.43
C PRO A 23 -13.14 10.35 3.03
N LEU A 24 -12.16 9.88 2.25
CA LEU A 24 -12.04 10.26 0.85
C LEU A 24 -13.33 9.82 0.14
N SER A 25 -14.33 10.71 0.08
CA SER A 25 -15.41 10.59 -0.87
C SER A 25 -14.78 10.88 -2.23
N LEU A 26 -14.76 9.88 -3.11
CA LEU A 26 -14.46 10.13 -4.50
C LEU A 26 -15.49 11.15 -5.00
N SER A 27 -15.06 12.39 -5.17
CA SER A 27 -15.71 13.31 -6.09
C SER A 27 -15.93 12.57 -7.43
N SER A 28 -16.96 12.94 -8.18
CA SER A 28 -17.34 12.29 -9.45
C SER A 28 -16.19 12.21 -10.48
N THR A 29 -15.08 12.90 -10.23
CA THR A 29 -13.77 12.76 -10.88
C THR A 29 -12.84 11.90 -10.03
N GLY A 30 -12.72 10.60 -10.35
CA GLY A 30 -11.80 9.67 -9.67
C GLY A 30 -10.31 10.05 -9.72
N LEU A 31 -9.42 9.12 -9.35
CA LEU A 31 -7.97 9.35 -9.28
C LEU A 31 -7.22 9.17 -10.61
N LEU A 32 -7.93 9.07 -11.73
CA LEU A 32 -7.30 8.92 -13.05
C LEU A 32 -6.41 10.13 -13.36
N GLY A 33 -5.15 9.86 -13.72
CA GLY A 33 -4.15 10.89 -14.00
C GLY A 33 -3.64 11.65 -12.77
N LYS A 34 -4.02 11.24 -11.56
CA LYS A 34 -3.58 11.84 -10.30
C LYS A 34 -2.68 10.89 -9.53
N SER A 35 -1.81 11.46 -8.71
CA SER A 35 -0.93 10.72 -7.79
C SER A 35 -1.24 11.13 -6.35
N ILE A 36 -1.13 10.16 -5.44
CA ILE A 36 -1.09 10.43 -4.00
C ILE A 36 0.35 10.78 -3.66
N ILE A 37 0.56 11.90 -2.99
CA ILE A 37 1.89 12.39 -2.61
C ILE A 37 2.03 12.29 -1.09
N PHE A 38 3.11 11.64 -0.64
CA PHE A 38 3.52 11.60 0.76
C PHE A 38 4.68 12.58 0.94
N PRO A 39 4.46 13.78 1.52
CA PRO A 39 5.42 14.87 1.48
C PRO A 39 6.60 14.68 2.43
N ALA A 40 6.45 13.84 3.46
CA ALA A 40 7.45 13.63 4.48
C ALA A 40 7.53 12.17 4.89
N THR A 41 8.68 11.80 5.45
CA THR A 41 8.86 10.51 6.12
C THR A 41 8.31 10.63 7.53
N ASN A 42 7.17 10.03 7.77
CA ASN A 42 6.61 9.92 9.10
C ASN A 42 5.91 8.57 9.24
N GLN A 43 5.39 8.35 10.44
CA GLN A 43 4.58 7.19 10.68
C GLN A 43 3.10 7.56 10.43
N VAL A 44 2.62 8.79 10.60
CA VAL A 44 1.16 9.04 10.65
C VAL A 44 0.44 8.98 9.30
N ASP A 45 1.12 9.33 8.21
CA ASP A 45 0.52 9.55 6.90
C ASP A 45 0.29 8.24 6.14
N HIS A 46 -0.97 7.94 5.90
CA HIS A 46 -1.39 6.82 5.08
C HIS A 46 -2.70 7.13 4.37
N VAL A 47 -2.92 6.47 3.23
CA VAL A 47 -4.22 6.50 2.56
C VAL A 47 -4.86 5.16 2.76
N ARG A 48 -6.12 5.14 3.15
CA ARG A 48 -6.87 3.90 3.28
C ARG A 48 -7.77 3.70 2.06
N LEU A 49 -7.51 2.64 1.30
CA LEU A 49 -8.38 2.23 0.20
C LEU A 49 -9.53 1.41 0.77
N LEU A 50 -10.79 1.67 0.40
CA LEU A 50 -11.94 0.93 0.90
C LEU A 50 -12.61 0.19 -0.26
N PRO A 51 -12.53 -1.15 -0.32
CA PRO A 51 -13.15 -1.91 -1.38
C PRO A 51 -14.67 -1.87 -1.20
N LYS A 52 -15.40 -1.83 -2.31
CA LYS A 52 -16.87 -1.90 -2.29
C LYS A 52 -17.38 -3.23 -1.71
N SER A 53 -16.58 -4.28 -1.84
CA SER A 53 -16.81 -5.60 -1.28
C SER A 53 -15.47 -6.25 -0.96
N SER A 54 -15.39 -6.98 0.14
CA SER A 54 -14.19 -7.74 0.49
C SER A 54 -14.52 -9.23 0.47
N PRO A 55 -14.52 -9.86 -0.71
CA PRO A 55 -14.52 -11.32 -0.77
C PRO A 55 -13.23 -11.84 -0.12
N ALA A 56 -13.28 -13.05 0.45
CA ALA A 56 -12.06 -13.77 0.77
C ALA A 56 -11.26 -13.96 -0.54
N LEU A 57 -10.06 -13.39 -0.61
CA LEU A 57 -9.25 -13.41 -1.82
C LEU A 57 -8.59 -14.79 -1.98
N THR A 58 -8.98 -15.54 -3.01
CA THR A 58 -8.31 -16.80 -3.40
C THR A 58 -7.33 -16.59 -4.56
N ALA A 59 -7.53 -15.52 -5.31
CA ALA A 59 -6.65 -15.03 -6.38
C ALA A 59 -6.77 -13.51 -6.44
N PHE A 60 -5.69 -12.83 -6.84
CA PHE A 60 -5.71 -11.38 -6.98
C PHE A 60 -4.79 -10.93 -8.13
N THR A 61 -4.92 -9.66 -8.48
CA THR A 61 -3.90 -8.96 -9.26
C THR A 61 -3.82 -7.56 -8.69
N LEU A 62 -2.63 -7.18 -8.23
CA LEU A 62 -2.35 -5.86 -7.69
C LEU A 62 -1.42 -5.14 -8.64
N CYS A 63 -1.86 -3.99 -9.17
CA CYS A 63 -1.01 -3.11 -9.98
C CYS A 63 -0.98 -1.70 -9.39
N LEU A 64 0.20 -1.09 -9.37
CA LEU A 64 0.41 0.29 -8.92
C LEU A 64 1.55 0.95 -9.68
N ARG A 65 1.62 2.28 -9.61
CA ARG A 65 2.78 3.05 -10.05
C ARG A 65 3.39 3.74 -8.84
N ALA A 66 4.69 3.55 -8.64
CA ALA A 66 5.41 4.16 -7.51
C ALA A 66 6.72 4.80 -7.98
N SER A 67 7.06 5.91 -7.35
CA SER A 67 8.37 6.55 -7.42
C SER A 67 8.76 7.03 -6.02
N THR A 68 10.05 7.07 -5.75
CA THR A 68 10.58 7.62 -4.49
C THR A 68 11.98 8.16 -4.72
N GLN A 69 12.29 9.26 -4.05
CA GLN A 69 13.66 9.82 -3.99
C GLN A 69 14.35 9.43 -2.69
N VAL A 70 13.67 8.71 -1.79
CA VAL A 70 14.21 8.26 -0.51
C VAL A 70 14.77 6.86 -0.66
N TYR A 71 16.05 6.70 -0.35
CA TYR A 71 16.75 5.41 -0.35
C TYR A 71 16.53 4.69 0.98
N ARG A 72 15.32 4.16 1.19
CA ARG A 72 15.00 3.33 2.36
C ARG A 72 14.01 2.24 2.01
N THR A 73 13.92 1.25 2.89
CA THR A 73 12.92 0.20 2.79
C THR A 73 11.51 0.78 2.96
N ILE A 74 10.61 0.47 2.03
CA ILE A 74 9.24 0.99 2.02
C ILE A 74 8.22 -0.10 1.69
N SER A 75 7.06 -0.03 2.36
CA SER A 75 5.86 -0.75 1.94
C SER A 75 5.20 0.03 0.82
N LEU A 76 5.01 -0.60 -0.35
CA LEU A 76 4.29 -0.02 -1.48
C LEU A 76 2.79 -0.28 -1.38
N PHE A 77 2.42 -1.42 -0.79
CA PHE A 77 1.05 -1.82 -0.53
C PHE A 77 1.01 -2.73 0.68
N SER A 78 0.07 -2.49 1.59
CA SER A 78 -0.20 -3.36 2.72
C SER A 78 -1.70 -3.65 2.76
N TYR A 79 -2.04 -4.90 3.04
CA TYR A 79 -3.37 -5.37 3.36
C TYR A 79 -3.23 -6.32 4.54
N ALA A 80 -3.92 -5.97 5.63
CA ALA A 80 -3.94 -6.73 6.86
C ALA A 80 -5.37 -7.21 7.11
N VAL A 81 -5.49 -8.40 7.66
CA VAL A 81 -6.75 -8.92 8.21
C VAL A 81 -6.58 -9.10 9.72
N ALA A 82 -7.69 -9.31 10.43
CA ALA A 82 -7.63 -9.46 11.89
C ALA A 82 -6.71 -10.60 12.36
N ALA A 83 -6.51 -11.62 11.52
CA ALA A 83 -5.67 -12.78 11.82
C ALA A 83 -4.19 -12.59 11.43
N ASP A 84 -3.87 -11.70 10.47
CA ASP A 84 -2.51 -11.54 9.95
C ASP A 84 -2.24 -10.09 9.51
N SER A 85 -1.18 -9.48 10.04
CA SER A 85 -0.75 -8.13 9.70
C SER A 85 -0.14 -8.01 8.30
N ASN A 86 0.36 -9.11 7.74
CA ASN A 86 1.01 -9.19 6.44
C ASN A 86 0.27 -10.14 5.48
N GLU A 87 -1.06 -10.23 5.60
CA GLU A 87 -1.91 -11.04 4.71
C GLU A 87 -1.58 -10.80 3.23
N LEU A 88 -1.36 -9.55 2.84
CA LEU A 88 -0.72 -9.21 1.57
C LEU A 88 0.14 -7.95 1.72
N LEU A 89 1.44 -8.06 1.44
CA LEU A 89 2.38 -6.93 1.54
C LEU A 89 3.34 -6.92 0.35
N VAL A 90 3.45 -5.76 -0.31
CA VAL A 90 4.48 -5.49 -1.33
C VAL A 90 5.53 -4.58 -0.72
N PHE A 91 6.76 -5.08 -0.62
CA PHE A 91 7.82 -4.46 0.15
C PHE A 91 9.07 -4.25 -0.71
N MET A 92 9.57 -3.01 -0.76
CA MET A 92 10.76 -2.65 -1.52
C MET A 92 11.94 -2.45 -0.58
N ASN A 93 13.03 -3.17 -0.81
CA ASN A 93 14.29 -2.98 -0.12
C ASN A 93 15.37 -2.51 -1.12
N PRO A 94 15.72 -1.21 -1.12
CA PRO A 94 16.72 -0.69 -2.05
C PRO A 94 18.14 -1.16 -1.70
N ALA A 95 18.46 -1.45 -0.43
CA ALA A 95 19.79 -1.88 -0.02
C ALA A 95 20.19 -3.23 -0.60
N THR A 96 19.22 -4.14 -0.76
CA THR A 96 19.40 -5.46 -1.37
C THR A 96 18.99 -5.51 -2.84
N GLY A 97 18.46 -4.42 -3.39
CA GLY A 97 17.92 -4.38 -4.74
C GLY A 97 16.81 -5.42 -4.94
N SER A 98 15.83 -5.44 -4.04
CA SER A 98 14.80 -6.48 -4.04
C SER A 98 13.40 -5.97 -3.77
N LEU A 99 12.43 -6.55 -4.49
CA LEU A 99 11.00 -6.43 -4.25
C LEU A 99 10.49 -7.75 -3.67
N SER A 100 9.85 -7.71 -2.50
CA SER A 100 9.26 -8.86 -1.85
C SER A 100 7.74 -8.78 -1.85
N LEU A 101 7.09 -9.89 -2.15
CA LEU A 101 5.65 -10.10 -2.00
C LEU A 101 5.44 -11.08 -0.84
N TYR A 102 4.73 -10.64 0.18
CA TYR A 102 4.29 -11.47 1.30
C TYR A 102 2.83 -11.82 1.11
N ILE A 103 2.48 -13.08 1.34
CA ILE A 103 1.12 -13.60 1.41
C ILE A 103 1.00 -14.42 2.69
N GLY A 104 0.45 -13.81 3.72
CA GLY A 104 0.50 -14.32 5.09
C GLY A 104 1.93 -14.64 5.52
N SER A 105 2.19 -15.92 5.81
CA SER A 105 3.53 -16.42 6.19
C SER A 105 4.47 -16.73 5.02
N SER A 106 3.98 -16.68 3.77
CA SER A 106 4.77 -16.99 2.58
C SER A 106 5.41 -15.74 1.99
N THR A 107 6.57 -15.88 1.36
CA THR A 107 7.27 -14.74 0.74
C THR A 107 7.97 -15.16 -0.55
N VAL A 108 7.85 -14.32 -1.58
CA VAL A 108 8.63 -14.40 -2.81
C VAL A 108 9.42 -13.11 -2.97
N THR A 109 10.70 -13.21 -3.29
CA THR A 109 11.59 -12.05 -3.47
C THR A 109 12.17 -12.04 -4.86
N LEU A 110 11.98 -10.92 -5.55
CA LEU A 110 12.46 -10.65 -6.90
C LEU A 110 13.61 -9.64 -6.83
N LYS A 111 14.64 -9.82 -7.66
CA LYS A 111 15.66 -8.80 -7.84
C LYS A 111 15.09 -7.67 -8.69
N MET A 112 15.16 -6.45 -8.18
CA MET A 112 14.66 -5.26 -8.85
C MET A 112 15.50 -4.04 -8.45
N PRO A 113 15.91 -3.19 -9.41
CA PRO A 113 16.60 -1.95 -9.07
C PRO A 113 15.79 -1.09 -8.09
N PRO A 114 16.46 -0.30 -7.22
CA PRO A 114 15.82 0.71 -6.40
C PRO A 114 14.87 1.60 -7.20
N LEU A 115 13.74 1.96 -6.60
CA LEU A 115 12.85 2.96 -7.16
C LEU A 115 13.57 4.32 -7.21
N THR A 116 13.26 5.09 -8.23
CA THR A 116 13.83 6.44 -8.46
C THR A 116 12.71 7.48 -8.52
N ALA A 117 13.04 8.72 -8.89
CA ALA A 117 12.04 9.76 -9.18
C ALA A 117 11.11 9.41 -10.37
N VAL A 118 11.48 8.41 -11.18
CA VAL A 118 10.67 7.94 -12.32
C VAL A 118 9.61 6.95 -11.83
N LEU A 119 8.35 7.18 -12.24
CA LEU A 119 7.24 6.28 -11.93
C LEU A 119 7.47 4.89 -12.55
N THR A 120 7.55 3.89 -11.69
CA THR A 120 7.71 2.49 -12.06
C THR A 120 6.36 1.77 -11.93
N HIS A 121 5.96 1.05 -12.98
CA HIS A 121 4.74 0.24 -12.99
C HIS A 121 5.04 -1.16 -12.45
N ILE A 122 4.35 -1.56 -11.39
CA ILE A 122 4.57 -2.81 -10.67
C ILE A 122 3.25 -3.56 -10.64
N CYS A 123 3.27 -4.84 -11.03
CA CYS A 123 2.14 -5.74 -10.90
C CYS A 123 2.56 -7.05 -10.23
N ALA A 124 1.68 -7.62 -9.41
CA ALA A 124 1.82 -8.92 -8.77
C ALA A 124 0.49 -9.70 -8.85
N THR A 125 0.58 -11.01 -9.00
CA THR A 125 -0.55 -11.95 -9.19
C THR A 125 -0.37 -13.18 -8.33
#